data_AF-A0A256BID2-F1
#
_entry.id   AF-A0A256BID2-F1
#
_cell.length_a   1.000
_cell.length_b   1.000
_cell.length_c   1.000
_cell.angle_alpha   90.00
_cell.angle_beta   90.00
_cell.angle_gamma   90.00
#
_symmetry.space_group_name_H-M   'P 1'
#
loop_
_entity.id
_entity.type
_entity.pdbx_description
1 polymer ?
#
loop_
_entity_poly.entity_id
_entity_poly.type
_entity_poly.pdbx_seq_one_letter_code
_entity_poly.pdbx_strand_id
1 'polypeptide(L)'
;MTATITLETANPVDGAEVIKQSPFLQALVQQIRVNDGYGTYRNWSDELLLKPFILTKQQKRKISVEGEVDPITKGRVFAFYRAIALRIEQQSGLLCQVVVDLSHEGFGWALIFSGRLLVTTRTLRDAQRFGFDSLEKLGEEGEKLAQKGVEYAANFPEVAKA
;
A
#
# COMPACT_ATOMS: atom_id res chain seq x y z
N MET A 1 31.35 -41.98 -11.10
CA MET A 1 30.07 -41.28 -11.34
C MET A 1 29.69 -40.59 -10.05
N THR A 2 29.99 -39.31 -9.94
CA THR A 2 29.57 -38.46 -8.83
C THR A 2 29.00 -37.20 -9.46
N ALA A 3 27.67 -37.10 -9.42
CA ALA A 3 26.93 -36.02 -10.01
C ALA A 3 27.17 -34.74 -9.20
N THR A 4 27.76 -33.74 -9.86
CA THR A 4 27.84 -32.38 -9.35
C THR A 4 26.43 -31.79 -9.42
N ILE A 5 25.82 -31.56 -8.26
CA ILE A 5 24.55 -30.83 -8.15
C ILE A 5 24.88 -29.35 -8.33
N THR A 6 24.60 -28.81 -9.51
CA THR A 6 24.60 -27.37 -9.75
C THR A 6 23.41 -26.78 -9.00
N LEU A 7 23.68 -26.05 -7.92
CA LEU A 7 22.67 -25.23 -7.26
C LEU A 7 22.30 -24.08 -8.22
N GLU A 8 21.11 -24.14 -8.82
CA GLU A 8 20.51 -23.00 -9.48
C GLU A 8 20.29 -21.90 -8.43
N THR A 9 21.17 -20.91 -8.42
CA THR A 9 20.92 -19.64 -7.74
C THR A 9 19.84 -18.91 -8.53
N ALA A 10 18.58 -19.08 -8.13
CA ALA A 10 17.53 -18.14 -8.49
C ALA A 10 18.03 -16.75 -8.07
N ASN A 11 18.18 -15.84 -9.04
CA ASN A 11 18.59 -14.46 -8.76
C ASN A 11 17.73 -13.91 -7.62
N PRO A 12 18.31 -13.37 -6.53
CA PRO A 12 17.54 -12.57 -5.61
C PRO A 12 17.02 -11.39 -6.43
N VAL A 13 15.70 -11.30 -6.60
CA VAL A 13 15.07 -10.13 -7.20
C VAL A 13 15.51 -8.95 -6.34
N ASP A 14 16.29 -8.04 -6.93
CA ASP A 14 16.81 -6.87 -6.22
C ASP A 14 15.62 -5.98 -5.82
N GLY A 15 15.34 -5.90 -4.52
CA GLY A 15 14.17 -5.19 -3.99
C GLY A 15 14.19 -3.71 -4.39
N ALA A 16 15.37 -3.11 -4.49
CA ALA A 16 15.57 -1.74 -4.91
C ALA A 16 15.12 -1.54 -6.36
N GLU A 17 15.44 -2.48 -7.24
CA GLU A 17 15.02 -2.41 -8.64
C GLU A 17 13.50 -2.58 -8.79
N VAL A 18 12.89 -3.50 -8.04
CA VAL A 18 11.42 -3.66 -8.00
C VAL A 18 10.73 -2.37 -7.55
N ILE A 19 11.26 -1.76 -6.49
CA ILE A 19 10.73 -0.51 -5.95
C ILE A 19 10.90 0.64 -6.95
N LYS A 20 12.03 0.71 -7.64
CA LYS A 20 12.32 1.75 -8.64
C LYS A 20 11.42 1.63 -9.88
N GLN A 21 11.13 0.41 -10.31
CA GLN A 21 10.28 0.13 -11.48
C GLN A 21 8.79 0.28 -11.19
N SER A 22 8.36 0.31 -9.93
CA SER A 22 6.95 0.43 -9.55
C SER A 22 6.58 1.86 -9.13
N PRO A 23 5.78 2.60 -9.94
CA PRO A 23 5.30 3.92 -9.57
C PRO A 23 4.51 3.92 -8.24
N PHE A 24 3.76 2.85 -7.98
CA PHE A 24 3.03 2.69 -6.72
C PHE A 24 3.96 2.57 -5.51
N LEU A 25 5.02 1.74 -5.60
CA LEU A 25 5.95 1.57 -4.48
C LEU A 25 6.71 2.88 -4.20
N GLN A 26 7.09 3.63 -5.23
CA GLN A 26 7.65 4.97 -5.09
C GLN A 26 6.70 5.93 -4.36
N ALA A 27 5.42 5.95 -4.76
CA ALA A 27 4.39 6.75 -4.10
C ALA A 27 4.20 6.36 -2.63
N LEU A 28 4.25 5.06 -2.31
CA LEU A 28 4.15 4.56 -0.94
C LEU A 28 5.34 5.01 -0.07
N VAL A 29 6.56 4.90 -0.59
CA VAL A 29 7.76 5.41 0.07
C VAL A 29 7.62 6.91 0.36
N GLN A 30 7.18 7.68 -0.64
CA GLN A 30 6.96 9.12 -0.48
C GLN A 30 5.95 9.41 0.65
N GLN A 31 4.83 8.70 0.69
CA GLN A 31 3.82 8.90 1.74
C GLN A 31 4.31 8.54 3.15
N ILE A 32 5.18 7.53 3.26
CA ILE A 32 5.82 7.18 4.54
C ILE A 32 6.76 8.32 4.96
N ARG A 33 7.61 8.81 4.05
CA ARG A 33 8.59 9.86 4.35
C ARG A 33 7.93 11.21 4.66
N VAL A 34 6.85 11.57 3.97
CA VAL A 34 6.12 12.84 4.21
C VAL A 34 5.43 12.86 5.58
N ASN A 35 5.01 11.71 6.10
CA ASN A 35 4.39 11.62 7.44
C ASN A 35 5.40 11.41 8.58
N ASP A 36 6.69 11.35 8.28
CA ASP A 36 7.76 11.23 9.28
C ASP A 36 8.21 12.62 9.77
N GLY A 37 7.38 13.25 10.59
CA GLY A 37 7.63 14.60 11.10
C GLY A 37 8.93 14.75 11.92
N TYR A 38 9.43 13.64 12.50
CA TYR A 38 10.67 13.62 13.28
C TYR A 38 11.91 13.26 12.44
N GLY A 39 11.74 12.88 11.18
CA GLY A 39 12.84 12.51 10.29
C GLY A 39 13.54 11.20 10.65
N THR A 40 12.85 10.31 11.38
CA THR A 40 13.34 8.97 11.80
C THR A 40 13.85 8.15 10.62
N TYR A 41 13.21 8.27 9.46
CA TYR A 41 13.42 7.46 8.27
C TYR A 41 14.36 8.09 7.25
N ARG A 42 14.95 9.26 7.55
CA ARG A 42 15.77 10.02 6.58
C ARG A 42 16.90 9.20 5.95
N ASN A 43 17.54 8.34 6.73
CA ASN A 43 18.67 7.53 6.29
C ASN A 43 18.30 6.06 5.99
N TRP A 44 17.01 5.73 6.02
CA TRP A 44 16.56 4.36 5.77
C TRP A 44 16.41 4.14 4.26
N SER A 45 16.80 2.97 3.79
CA SER A 45 16.55 2.57 2.40
C SER A 45 15.06 2.36 2.17
N ASP A 46 14.62 2.52 0.91
CA ASP A 46 13.22 2.33 0.54
C ASP A 46 12.75 0.89 0.83
N GLU A 47 13.61 -0.09 0.60
CA GLU A 47 13.38 -1.49 0.97
C GLU A 47 13.10 -1.66 2.45
N LEU A 48 13.89 -0.99 3.31
CA LEU A 48 13.72 -1.07 4.76
C LEU A 48 12.40 -0.43 5.20
N LEU A 49 11.97 0.65 4.54
CA LEU A 49 10.68 1.28 4.79
C LEU A 49 9.49 0.42 4.38
N LEU A 50 9.62 -0.35 3.30
CA LEU A 50 8.55 -1.20 2.80
C LEU A 50 8.54 -2.60 3.41
N LYS A 51 9.63 -3.03 4.07
CA LYS A 51 9.72 -4.33 4.76
C LYS A 51 8.52 -4.63 5.67
N PRO A 52 7.97 -3.69 6.47
CA PRO A 52 6.79 -3.95 7.29
C PRO A 52 5.52 -4.30 6.50
N PHE A 53 5.44 -3.99 5.21
CA PHE A 53 4.31 -4.36 4.37
C PHE A 53 4.41 -5.79 3.86
N ILE A 54 5.59 -6.44 3.97
CA ILE A 54 5.83 -7.77 3.41
C ILE A 54 5.69 -8.81 4.51
N LEU A 55 4.60 -9.57 4.45
CA LEU A 55 4.25 -10.63 5.38
C LEU A 55 3.84 -11.87 4.59
N THR A 56 4.56 -12.96 4.80
CA THR A 56 4.18 -14.28 4.28
C THR A 56 2.81 -14.70 4.84
N LYS A 57 2.12 -15.58 4.11
CA LYS A 57 0.85 -16.17 4.57
C LYS A 57 0.97 -16.81 5.96
N GLN A 58 2.11 -17.43 6.27
CA GLN A 58 2.35 -18.03 7.57
C GLN A 58 2.48 -16.97 8.68
N GLN A 59 3.20 -15.86 8.42
CA GLN A 59 3.31 -14.76 9.37
C GLN A 59 1.95 -14.12 9.65
N LYS A 60 1.15 -13.85 8.60
CA LYS A 60 -0.21 -13.29 8.76
C LYS A 60 -1.10 -14.16 9.64
N ARG A 61 -1.07 -15.49 9.47
CA ARG A 61 -1.86 -16.43 10.28
C ARG A 61 -1.48 -16.45 11.76
N LYS A 62 -0.21 -16.15 12.08
CA LYS A 62 0.27 -16.07 13.47
C LYS A 62 -0.14 -14.78 14.18
N ILE A 63 -0.53 -13.75 13.44
CA ILE A 63 -1.05 -12.51 14.02
C ILE A 63 -2.48 -12.76 14.49
N SER A 64 -2.71 -12.54 15.79
CA SER A 64 -4.05 -12.56 16.37
C SER A 64 -4.88 -11.42 15.81
N VAL A 65 -6.16 -11.68 15.57
CA VAL A 65 -7.17 -10.66 15.22
C VAL A 65 -7.99 -10.26 16.45
N GLU A 66 -7.71 -10.89 17.60
CA GLU A 66 -8.34 -10.54 18.87
C GLU A 66 -7.63 -9.30 19.45
N GLY A 67 -8.41 -8.26 19.72
CA GLY A 67 -7.93 -7.02 20.30
C GLY A 67 -7.62 -5.92 19.29
N GLU A 68 -7.06 -4.82 19.80
CA GLU A 68 -6.88 -3.58 19.05
C GLU A 68 -5.90 -3.70 17.89
N VAL A 69 -6.20 -3.00 16.79
CA VAL A 69 -5.23 -2.81 15.71
C VAL A 69 -4.13 -1.86 16.19
N ASP A 70 -2.91 -2.37 16.20
CA ASP A 70 -1.71 -1.62 16.54
C ASP A 70 -1.61 -0.28 15.74
N PRO A 71 -1.25 0.84 16.39
CA PRO A 71 -1.17 2.16 15.73
C PRO A 71 -0.21 2.20 14.53
N ILE A 72 0.90 1.45 14.57
CA ILE A 72 1.84 1.37 13.45
C ILE A 72 1.16 0.66 12.27
N THR A 73 0.38 -0.38 12.54
CA THR A 73 -0.43 -1.07 11.53
C THR A 73 -1.49 -0.16 10.92
N LYS A 74 -2.22 0.62 11.73
CA LYS A 74 -3.13 1.66 11.22
C LYS A 74 -2.40 2.66 10.33
N GLY A 75 -1.20 3.09 10.74
CA GLY A 75 -0.33 3.97 9.94
C GLY A 75 0.05 3.36 8.58
N ARG A 76 0.40 2.07 8.53
CA ARG A 76 0.68 1.36 7.26
C ARG A 76 -0.53 1.31 6.34
N VAL A 77 -1.71 0.98 6.88
CA VAL A 77 -2.97 0.98 6.11
C VAL A 77 -3.21 2.37 5.54
N PHE A 78 -3.09 3.41 6.37
CA PHE A 78 -3.29 4.79 5.94
C PHE A 78 -2.29 5.23 4.87
N ALA A 79 -1.00 4.90 5.02
CA ALA A 79 0.03 5.18 4.02
C ALA A 79 -0.25 4.48 2.68
N PHE A 80 -0.71 3.23 2.72
CA PHE A 80 -1.10 2.48 1.52
C PHE A 80 -2.23 3.18 0.74
N TYR A 81 -3.31 3.59 1.41
CA TYR A 81 -4.41 4.28 0.74
C TYR A 81 -4.05 5.71 0.31
N ARG A 82 -3.17 6.40 1.04
CA ARG A 82 -2.61 7.69 0.58
C ARG A 82 -1.74 7.53 -0.66
N ALA A 83 -1.00 6.45 -0.79
CA ALA A 83 -0.23 6.16 -1.99
C ALA A 83 -1.16 5.94 -3.19
N ILE A 84 -2.27 5.21 -3.01
CA ILE A 84 -3.31 5.06 -4.03
C ILE A 84 -3.87 6.42 -4.44
N ALA A 85 -4.24 7.25 -3.47
CA ALA A 85 -4.75 8.60 -3.73
C ALA A 85 -3.74 9.41 -4.56
N LEU A 86 -2.49 9.48 -4.14
CA LEU A 86 -1.43 10.19 -4.89
C LEU A 86 -1.29 9.69 -6.33
N ARG A 87 -1.38 8.38 -6.57
CA ARG A 87 -1.35 7.82 -7.93
C ARG A 87 -2.55 8.27 -8.77
N ILE A 88 -3.75 8.29 -8.18
CA ILE A 88 -4.96 8.83 -8.82
C ILE A 88 -4.77 10.31 -9.14
N GLU A 89 -4.26 11.13 -8.21
CA GLU A 89 -4.01 12.56 -8.43
C GLU A 89 -3.04 12.78 -9.59
N GLN A 90 -1.93 12.04 -9.64
CA GLN A 90 -0.92 12.13 -10.69
C GLN A 90 -1.47 11.81 -12.08
N GLN A 91 -2.42 10.88 -12.19
CA GLN A 91 -2.98 10.42 -13.46
C GLN A 91 -4.22 11.21 -13.89
N SER A 92 -5.03 11.70 -12.95
CA SER A 92 -6.29 12.39 -13.23
C SER A 92 -6.22 13.91 -13.11
N GLY A 93 -5.21 14.44 -12.40
CA GLY A 93 -5.10 15.87 -12.06
C GLY A 93 -6.11 16.35 -11.00
N LEU A 94 -6.86 15.44 -10.38
CA LEU A 94 -7.83 15.75 -9.33
C LEU A 94 -7.21 15.61 -7.95
N LEU A 95 -7.60 16.47 -7.01
CA LEU A 95 -7.17 16.38 -5.62
C LEU A 95 -7.98 15.30 -4.88
N CYS A 96 -7.29 14.36 -4.25
CA CYS A 96 -7.88 13.23 -3.57
C CYS A 96 -7.62 13.32 -2.06
N GLN A 97 -8.67 13.05 -1.27
CA GLN A 97 -8.57 12.89 0.18
C GLN A 97 -8.80 11.44 0.57
N VAL A 98 -8.21 11.04 1.70
CA VAL A 98 -8.27 9.66 2.21
C VAL A 98 -8.83 9.66 3.63
N VAL A 99 -9.82 8.80 3.85
CA VAL A 99 -10.33 8.47 5.17
C VAL A 99 -10.15 6.98 5.38
N VAL A 100 -9.43 6.61 6.44
CA VAL A 100 -9.38 5.23 6.94
C VAL A 100 -10.00 5.23 8.32
N ASP A 101 -11.16 4.60 8.41
CA ASP A 101 -11.86 4.39 9.67
C ASP A 101 -11.78 2.91 10.03
N LEU A 102 -11.28 2.61 11.23
CA LEU A 102 -11.06 1.25 11.72
C LEU A 102 -11.56 1.14 13.16
N SER A 103 -12.47 0.21 13.39
CA SER A 103 -12.90 -0.20 14.73
C SER A 103 -11.74 -0.82 15.51
N HIS A 104 -11.94 -0.99 16.81
CA HIS A 104 -10.98 -1.68 17.67
C HIS A 104 -10.72 -3.11 17.19
N GLU A 105 -11.72 -3.81 16.66
CA GLU A 105 -11.61 -5.18 16.14
C GLU A 105 -10.98 -5.26 14.74
N GLY A 106 -10.61 -4.13 14.12
CA GLY A 106 -9.97 -4.11 12.81
C GLY A 106 -10.92 -4.25 11.62
N PHE A 107 -12.19 -3.91 11.82
CA PHE A 107 -13.19 -3.75 10.76
C PHE A 107 -13.39 -2.28 10.44
N GLY A 108 -13.68 -1.96 9.19
CA GLY A 108 -14.04 -0.59 8.83
C GLY A 108 -13.92 -0.31 7.34
N TRP A 109 -13.51 0.90 7.00
CA TRP A 109 -13.49 1.39 5.63
C TRP A 109 -12.24 2.18 5.31
N ALA A 110 -11.76 1.99 4.08
CA ALA A 110 -10.86 2.92 3.42
C ALA A 110 -11.60 3.57 2.26
N LEU A 111 -11.73 4.89 2.33
CA LEU A 111 -12.41 5.73 1.37
C LEU A 111 -11.41 6.71 0.77
N ILE A 112 -11.41 6.82 -0.55
CA ILE A 112 -10.69 7.85 -1.30
C ILE A 112 -11.70 8.62 -2.13
N PHE A 113 -11.65 9.94 -2.08
CA PHE A 113 -12.61 10.79 -2.78
C PHE A 113 -11.98 12.06 -3.34
N SER A 114 -12.56 12.57 -4.42
CA SER A 114 -12.29 13.88 -5.01
C SER A 114 -13.61 14.62 -5.16
N GLY A 115 -13.68 15.88 -4.74
CA GLY A 115 -14.93 16.63 -4.69
C GLY A 115 -15.99 15.85 -3.90
N ARG A 116 -17.03 15.38 -4.60
CA ARG A 116 -18.10 14.54 -4.01
C ARG A 116 -18.08 13.08 -4.46
N LEU A 117 -17.09 12.68 -5.26
CA LEU A 117 -17.00 11.33 -5.82
C LEU A 117 -16.11 10.44 -4.96
N LEU A 118 -16.66 9.33 -4.44
CA LEU A 118 -15.86 8.22 -3.89
C LEU A 118 -15.21 7.45 -5.04
N VAL A 119 -13.92 7.66 -5.29
CA VAL A 119 -13.13 6.97 -6.34
C VAL A 119 -12.58 5.62 -5.87
N THR A 120 -12.49 5.40 -4.56
CA THR A 120 -12.18 4.08 -3.99
C THR A 120 -12.98 3.87 -2.72
N THR A 121 -13.63 2.73 -2.64
CA THR A 121 -14.42 2.30 -1.48
C THR A 121 -14.04 0.86 -1.16
N ARG A 122 -13.35 0.65 -0.03
CA ARG A 122 -12.88 -0.67 0.39
C ARG A 122 -13.31 -0.95 1.82
N THR A 123 -13.98 -2.08 2.03
CA THR A 123 -14.16 -2.64 3.36
C THR A 123 -12.83 -3.22 3.85
N LEU A 124 -12.52 -2.97 5.11
CA LEU A 124 -11.38 -3.53 5.81
C LEU A 124 -11.87 -4.55 6.82
N ARG A 125 -11.20 -5.70 6.89
CA ARG A 125 -11.37 -6.73 7.91
C ARG A 125 -10.01 -7.26 8.30
N ASP A 126 -9.90 -7.77 9.53
CA ASP A 126 -8.67 -8.38 10.04
C ASP A 126 -7.45 -7.45 9.83
N ALA A 127 -7.63 -6.14 10.02
CA ALA A 127 -6.62 -5.13 9.70
C ALA A 127 -5.27 -5.34 10.44
N GLN A 128 -5.29 -6.04 11.58
CA GLN A 128 -4.10 -6.51 12.30
C GLN A 128 -3.15 -7.30 11.38
N ARG A 129 -3.70 -8.01 10.38
CA ARG A 129 -2.97 -8.85 9.42
C ARG A 129 -2.58 -8.13 8.13
N PHE A 130 -2.74 -6.81 8.07
CA PHE A 130 -2.46 -6.03 6.86
C PHE A 130 -1.00 -6.23 6.39
N GLY A 131 -0.85 -6.66 5.14
CA GLY A 131 0.43 -6.91 4.49
C GLY A 131 0.27 -7.73 3.21
N PHE A 132 1.36 -7.93 2.49
CA PHE A 132 1.43 -8.52 1.15
C PHE A 132 2.52 -9.58 1.10
N ASP A 133 2.39 -10.54 0.18
CA ASP A 133 3.30 -11.68 0.15
C ASP A 133 4.68 -11.30 -0.42
N SER A 134 4.75 -10.25 -1.25
CA SER A 134 5.99 -9.71 -1.85
C SER A 134 5.81 -8.23 -2.26
N LEU A 135 6.91 -7.56 -2.64
CA LEU A 135 6.90 -6.18 -3.13
C LEU A 135 6.10 -6.05 -4.43
N GLU A 136 6.20 -7.03 -5.32
CA GLU A 136 5.46 -7.08 -6.58
C GLU A 136 3.96 -7.13 -6.30
N LYS A 137 3.52 -7.98 -5.37
CA LYS A 137 2.09 -8.07 -5.00
C LYS A 137 1.57 -6.80 -4.33
N LEU A 138 2.40 -6.15 -3.52
CA LEU A 138 2.08 -4.84 -2.96
C LEU A 138 1.90 -3.78 -4.06
N GLY A 139 2.84 -3.74 -5.01
CA GLY A 139 2.82 -2.84 -6.17
C GLY A 139 1.59 -3.07 -7.07
N GLU A 140 1.34 -4.31 -7.44
CA GLU A 140 0.22 -4.73 -8.30
C GLU A 140 -1.14 -4.37 -7.70
N GLU A 141 -1.38 -4.69 -6.43
CA GLU A 141 -2.68 -4.40 -5.80
C GLU A 141 -2.91 -2.91 -5.59
N GLY A 142 -1.85 -2.16 -5.26
CA GLY A 142 -1.90 -0.70 -5.16
C GLY A 142 -2.22 -0.03 -6.48
N GLU A 143 -1.47 -0.36 -7.54
CA GLU A 143 -1.67 0.23 -8.87
C GLU A 143 -3.03 -0.16 -9.46
N LYS A 144 -3.49 -1.40 -9.24
CA LYS A 144 -4.82 -1.84 -9.65
C LYS A 144 -5.95 -1.01 -9.01
N LEU A 145 -5.79 -0.61 -7.75
CA LEU A 145 -6.77 0.25 -7.09
C LEU A 145 -6.70 1.69 -7.61
N ALA A 146 -5.49 2.21 -7.85
CA ALA A 146 -5.29 3.52 -8.42
C ALA A 146 -5.93 3.62 -9.83
N GLN A 147 -5.65 2.66 -10.70
CA GLN A 147 -6.18 2.62 -12.06
C GLN A 147 -7.71 2.62 -12.08
N LYS A 148 -8.35 1.82 -11.21
CA LYS A 148 -9.80 1.85 -11.05
C LYS A 148 -10.30 3.22 -10.59
N GLY A 149 -9.62 3.84 -9.62
CA GLY A 149 -9.96 5.18 -9.16
C GLY A 149 -9.90 6.23 -10.27
N VAL A 150 -8.90 6.15 -11.14
CA VAL A 150 -8.77 7.01 -12.33
C VAL A 150 -9.90 6.76 -13.33
N GLU A 151 -10.26 5.50 -13.57
CA GLU A 151 -11.41 5.16 -14.43
C GLU A 151 -12.72 5.74 -13.87
N TYR A 152 -12.96 5.63 -12.56
CA TYR A 152 -14.12 6.25 -11.91
C TYR A 152 -14.13 7.77 -12.06
N ALA A 153 -12.99 8.42 -11.82
CA ALA A 153 -12.86 9.87 -11.98
C ALA A 153 -13.11 10.33 -13.43
N ALA A 154 -12.65 9.56 -14.42
CA ALA A 154 -12.86 9.86 -15.84
C ALA A 154 -14.32 9.69 -16.27
N ASN A 155 -15.05 8.74 -15.66
CA ASN A 155 -16.44 8.46 -15.97
C ASN A 155 -17.43 9.45 -15.34
N PHE A 156 -17.06 10.11 -14.23
CA PHE A 156 -17.92 11.05 -13.49
C PHE A 156 -17.21 12.39 -13.19
N PRO A 157 -16.71 13.10 -14.21
CA PRO A 157 -15.88 14.30 -14.02
C PRO A 157 -16.63 15.44 -13.32
N GLU A 158 -17.93 15.57 -13.52
CA GLU A 158 -18.79 16.58 -12.89
C GLU A 158 -18.92 16.38 -11.38
N VAL A 159 -18.90 15.14 -10.91
CA VAL A 159 -18.97 14.83 -9.47
C VAL A 159 -17.59 14.96 -8.83
N ALA A 160 -16.54 14.58 -9.58
CA ALA A 160 -15.17 14.58 -9.11
C ALA A 160 -14.57 16.00 -8.96
N LYS A 161 -15.08 16.97 -9.73
CA LYS A 161 -14.68 18.39 -9.71
C LYS A 161 -15.62 19.31 -8.92
N ALA A 162 -16.66 18.75 -8.31
CA ALA A 162 -17.68 19.49 -7.56
C ALA A 162 -17.20 20.03 -6.20
#